data_AF-A0A1G1BUS1-F1
#
_entry.id   AF-A0A1G1BUS1-F1
#
_cell.length_a   1.000
_cell.length_b   1.000
_cell.length_c   1.000
_cell.angle_alpha   90.00
_cell.angle_beta   90.00
_cell.angle_gamma   90.00
#
_symmetry.space_group_name_H-M   'P 1'
#
loop_
_entity.id
_entity.type
_entity.pdbx_description
1 polymer ?
#
loop_
_entity_poly.entity_id
_entity_poly.type
_entity_poly.pdbx_seq_one_letter_code
_entity_poly.pdbx_strand_id
1 'polypeptide(L)'
;MSRRLTMGLMLVAALACGWMRAAETPDQAFGFAAELLKEGEEGFALLEFKRFAFQYPKDARASEATLRAALLYLTCAEDMDRARRTLNGLADVVPTTPAADQAKQLLAFIDVNSDFEGKPLILYLRAKAAGSREQFAKSASQYLEVSNTYPKARLGDQALLAGAKLQIGRLNQVQEGADNLQLLTTRYPNSPLAAEAMYEGAAVIEKLKGPGKVAQDAYRKVATQFPDTEFGKKAATHIAVAEKTANLPRRQYEKESVRQFQVLKEGYGTGTDYIAVIQISTEASLHDVEATMEEALFQCIEKRRTATDGVNIQAYYNYPLTQAGSVTWQPGQDPVYKLKERKTEDLIKDVFFDILKKKK
;
A
#
# COMPACT_ATOMS: atom_id res chain seq x y z
N MET A 1 -40.83 24.08 -12.13
CA MET A 1 -41.56 23.05 -12.91
C MET A 1 -41.34 23.13 -14.44
N SER A 2 -40.54 24.06 -14.98
CA SER A 2 -40.41 24.26 -16.44
C SER A 2 -39.20 23.62 -17.14
N ARG A 3 -38.26 22.99 -16.41
CA ARG A 3 -37.05 22.36 -17.02
C ARG A 3 -37.23 20.90 -17.45
N ARG A 4 -38.30 20.21 -17.04
CA ARG A 4 -38.56 18.81 -17.43
C ARG A 4 -39.29 18.68 -18.78
N LEU A 5 -39.93 19.73 -19.28
CA LEU A 5 -40.66 19.70 -20.55
C LEU A 5 -39.78 20.04 -21.77
N THR A 6 -38.70 20.80 -21.60
CA THR A 6 -37.81 21.16 -22.72
C THR A 6 -36.86 20.04 -23.14
N MET A 7 -36.57 19.08 -22.26
CA MET A 7 -35.69 17.93 -22.57
C MET A 7 -36.43 16.80 -23.32
N GLY A 8 -37.75 16.70 -23.17
CA GLY A 8 -38.56 15.71 -23.88
C GLY A 8 -38.80 16.03 -25.37
N LEU A 9 -38.73 17.30 -25.78
CA LEU A 9 -39.00 17.71 -27.16
C LEU A 9 -37.77 17.67 -28.08
N MET A 10 -36.54 17.69 -27.56
CA MET A 10 -35.34 17.49 -28.39
C MET A 10 -35.08 16.01 -28.74
N LEU A 11 -35.58 15.06 -27.93
CA LEU A 11 -35.36 13.62 -28.20
C LEU A 11 -36.24 13.08 -29.35
N VAL A 12 -37.44 13.65 -29.54
CA VAL A 12 -38.37 13.23 -30.60
C VAL A 12 -37.97 13.81 -31.96
N ALA A 13 -37.34 14.99 -32.01
CA ALA A 13 -36.85 15.60 -33.25
C ALA A 13 -35.63 14.87 -33.85
N ALA A 14 -34.87 14.12 -33.05
CA ALA A 14 -33.73 13.32 -33.53
C ALA A 14 -34.13 11.97 -34.14
N LEU A 15 -35.35 11.47 -33.86
CA LEU A 15 -35.86 10.20 -34.39
C LEU A 15 -36.49 10.32 -35.79
N ALA A 16 -36.85 11.53 -36.24
CA ALA A 16 -37.55 11.75 -37.51
C ALA A 16 -36.66 12.11 -38.71
N CYS A 17 -35.39 12.49 -38.50
CA CYS A 17 -34.42 12.79 -39.58
C CYS A 17 -33.56 11.58 -40.00
N GLY A 18 -34.05 10.36 -39.76
CA GLY A 18 -33.23 9.13 -39.74
C GLY A 18 -32.87 8.47 -41.07
N TRP A 19 -33.23 8.99 -42.24
CA TRP A 19 -33.13 8.22 -43.50
C TRP A 19 -32.05 8.70 -44.49
N MET A 20 -31.27 9.73 -44.16
CA MET A 20 -30.12 10.17 -44.97
C MET A 20 -28.91 10.55 -44.11
N ARG A 21 -28.66 9.85 -42.99
CA ARG A 21 -27.30 9.87 -42.44
C ARG A 21 -26.42 9.08 -43.40
N ALA A 22 -25.44 9.75 -44.01
CA ALA A 22 -24.30 9.08 -44.61
C ALA A 22 -23.84 7.97 -43.65
N ALA A 23 -23.55 6.78 -44.18
CA ALA A 23 -23.23 5.62 -43.36
C ALA A 23 -22.16 6.01 -42.32
N GLU A 24 -22.54 5.94 -41.05
CA GLU A 24 -21.64 6.23 -39.92
C GLU A 24 -20.39 5.37 -40.08
N THR A 25 -19.21 5.95 -39.86
CA THR A 25 -17.98 5.15 -39.97
C THR A 25 -17.89 4.21 -38.75
N PRO A 26 -17.18 3.06 -38.85
CA PRO A 26 -16.96 2.19 -37.70
C PRO A 26 -16.38 2.95 -36.49
N ASP A 27 -15.46 3.90 -36.72
CA ASP A 27 -14.88 4.71 -35.66
C ASP A 27 -15.90 5.59 -34.95
N GLN A 28 -16.81 6.22 -35.70
CA GLN A 28 -17.87 7.05 -35.14
C GLN A 28 -18.86 6.20 -34.33
N ALA A 29 -19.30 5.07 -34.89
CA ALA A 29 -20.29 4.19 -34.25
C ALA A 29 -19.74 3.59 -32.95
N PHE A 30 -18.49 3.10 -32.94
CA PHE A 30 -17.88 2.57 -31.72
C PHE A 30 -17.61 3.68 -30.70
N GLY A 31 -17.11 4.84 -31.15
CA GLY A 31 -16.85 6.00 -30.31
C GLY A 31 -18.12 6.52 -29.63
N PHE A 32 -19.23 6.56 -30.36
CA PHE A 32 -20.54 6.95 -29.82
C PHE A 32 -21.03 5.97 -28.74
N ALA A 33 -20.94 4.66 -28.98
CA ALA A 33 -21.28 3.66 -27.98
C ALA A 33 -20.43 3.79 -26.69
N ALA A 34 -19.14 4.09 -26.85
CA ALA A 34 -18.22 4.32 -25.74
C ALA A 34 -18.52 5.60 -24.95
N GLU A 35 -18.88 6.70 -25.63
CA GLU A 35 -19.24 7.95 -24.96
C GLU A 35 -20.55 7.79 -24.17
N LEU A 36 -21.56 7.12 -24.73
CA LEU A 36 -22.79 6.80 -23.98
C LEU A 36 -22.50 6.02 -22.70
N LEU A 37 -21.59 5.04 -22.76
CA LEU A 37 -21.19 4.27 -21.59
C LEU A 37 -20.49 5.13 -20.53
N LYS A 38 -19.66 6.09 -20.97
CA LYS A 38 -18.94 7.03 -20.10
C LYS A 38 -19.90 8.03 -19.45
N GLU A 39 -20.92 8.48 -20.17
CA GLU A 39 -22.00 9.34 -19.65
C GLU A 39 -22.95 8.59 -18.70
N GLY A 40 -22.88 7.26 -18.67
CA GLY A 40 -23.72 6.41 -17.82
C GLY A 40 -25.04 6.00 -18.46
N GLU A 41 -25.23 6.27 -19.75
CA GLU A 41 -26.37 5.87 -20.57
C GLU A 41 -26.26 4.39 -20.99
N GLU A 42 -26.17 3.51 -20.01
CA GLU A 42 -25.83 2.09 -20.18
C GLU A 42 -26.78 1.32 -21.11
N GLY A 43 -28.07 1.63 -21.06
CA GLY A 43 -29.08 0.99 -21.93
C GLY A 43 -28.89 1.35 -23.40
N PHE A 44 -28.58 2.62 -23.70
CA PHE A 44 -28.27 3.07 -25.05
C PHE A 44 -26.90 2.55 -25.50
N ALA A 45 -25.90 2.58 -24.63
CA ALA A 45 -24.58 2.01 -24.91
C ALA A 45 -24.69 0.51 -25.28
N LEU A 46 -25.51 -0.26 -24.56
CA LEU A 46 -25.76 -1.68 -24.87
C LEU A 46 -26.35 -1.85 -26.28
N LEU A 47 -27.34 -1.03 -26.64
CA LEU A 47 -27.95 -1.06 -27.97
C LEU A 47 -26.91 -0.73 -29.04
N GLU A 48 -26.09 0.29 -28.82
CA GLU A 48 -25.10 0.79 -29.76
C GLU A 48 -23.92 -0.16 -29.96
N PHE A 49 -23.40 -0.79 -28.90
CA PHE A 49 -22.38 -1.83 -29.04
C PHE A 49 -22.89 -3.04 -29.81
N LYS A 50 -24.15 -3.45 -29.58
CA LYS A 50 -24.78 -4.53 -30.35
C LYS A 50 -24.94 -4.13 -31.82
N ARG A 51 -25.39 -2.91 -32.09
CA ARG A 51 -25.55 -2.37 -33.45
C ARG A 51 -24.21 -2.36 -34.18
N PHE A 52 -23.15 -1.90 -33.52
CA PHE A 52 -21.80 -1.90 -34.06
C PHE A 52 -21.32 -3.31 -34.41
N ALA A 53 -21.42 -4.27 -33.48
CA ALA A 53 -20.99 -5.65 -33.71
C ALA A 53 -21.75 -6.32 -34.87
N PHE A 54 -23.04 -5.96 -35.07
CA PHE A 54 -23.87 -6.46 -36.16
C PHE A 54 -23.55 -5.80 -37.52
N GLN A 55 -23.36 -4.48 -37.55
CA GLN A 55 -23.13 -3.73 -38.79
C GLN A 55 -21.70 -3.88 -39.31
N TYR A 56 -20.72 -4.04 -38.43
CA TYR A 56 -19.29 -4.12 -38.77
C TYR A 56 -18.64 -5.42 -38.27
N PRO A 57 -19.14 -6.61 -38.62
CA PRO A 57 -18.68 -7.88 -38.02
C PRO A 57 -17.21 -8.24 -38.32
N LYS A 58 -16.62 -7.59 -39.33
CA LYS A 58 -15.21 -7.76 -39.71
C LYS A 58 -14.28 -6.69 -39.13
N ASP A 59 -14.81 -5.65 -38.48
CA ASP A 59 -13.98 -4.64 -37.81
C ASP A 59 -13.27 -5.30 -36.61
N ALA A 60 -12.01 -4.94 -36.37
CA ALA A 60 -11.20 -5.52 -35.29
C ALA A 60 -11.85 -5.35 -33.90
N ARG A 61 -12.68 -4.31 -33.71
CA ARG A 61 -13.37 -4.00 -32.45
C ARG A 61 -14.73 -4.70 -32.31
N ALA A 62 -15.22 -5.42 -33.32
CA ALA A 62 -16.54 -6.07 -33.22
C ALA A 62 -16.60 -7.09 -32.07
N SER A 63 -15.48 -7.80 -31.85
CA SER A 63 -15.30 -8.71 -30.72
C SER A 63 -15.32 -7.97 -29.37
N GLU A 64 -14.67 -6.81 -29.28
CA GLU A 64 -14.69 -5.94 -28.10
C GLU A 64 -16.09 -5.36 -27.83
N ALA A 65 -16.79 -4.89 -28.86
CA ALA A 65 -18.17 -4.40 -28.73
C ALA A 65 -19.11 -5.51 -28.21
N THR A 66 -18.94 -6.74 -28.69
CA THR A 66 -19.69 -7.91 -28.21
C THR A 66 -19.41 -8.19 -26.73
N LEU A 67 -18.14 -8.12 -26.31
CA LEU A 67 -17.75 -8.26 -24.90
C LEU A 67 -18.37 -7.16 -24.02
N ARG A 68 -18.34 -5.90 -24.48
CA ARG A 68 -18.95 -4.75 -23.79
C ARG A 68 -20.47 -4.92 -23.66
N ALA A 69 -21.14 -5.40 -24.70
CA ALA A 69 -22.56 -5.73 -24.65
C ALA A 69 -22.86 -6.84 -23.64
N ALA A 70 -22.03 -7.89 -23.56
CA ALA A 70 -22.18 -8.95 -22.55
C ALA A 70 -22.04 -8.43 -21.11
N LEU A 71 -21.06 -7.56 -20.85
CA LEU A 71 -20.90 -6.91 -19.55
C LEU A 71 -22.12 -6.04 -19.20
N LEU A 72 -22.67 -5.30 -20.16
CA LEU A 72 -23.87 -4.50 -19.97
C LEU A 72 -25.13 -5.34 -19.77
N TYR A 73 -25.22 -6.54 -20.35
CA TYR A 73 -26.28 -7.47 -19.98
C TYR A 73 -26.20 -7.86 -18.51
N LEU A 74 -25.01 -8.07 -17.95
CA LEU A 74 -24.83 -8.36 -16.52
C LEU A 74 -25.15 -7.16 -15.64
N THR A 75 -24.58 -5.99 -15.93
CA THR A 75 -24.62 -4.84 -15.01
C THR A 75 -25.83 -3.95 -15.19
N CYS A 76 -26.36 -3.79 -16.41
CA CYS A 76 -27.49 -2.90 -16.69
C CYS A 76 -28.79 -3.70 -16.77
N ALA A 77 -28.83 -4.74 -17.62
CA ALA A 77 -30.05 -5.51 -17.86
C ALA A 77 -30.32 -6.62 -16.84
N GLU A 78 -29.34 -6.96 -15.99
CA GLU A 78 -29.38 -8.10 -15.05
C GLU A 78 -29.72 -9.44 -15.74
N ASP A 79 -29.43 -9.55 -17.04
CA ASP A 79 -29.79 -10.71 -17.87
C ASP A 79 -28.55 -11.61 -18.04
N MET A 80 -28.31 -12.43 -17.03
CA MET A 80 -27.17 -13.35 -16.99
C MET A 80 -27.21 -14.38 -18.13
N ASP A 81 -28.40 -14.82 -18.52
CA ASP A 81 -28.55 -15.79 -19.61
C ASP A 81 -28.14 -15.20 -20.96
N ARG A 82 -28.57 -13.97 -21.28
CA ARG A 82 -28.10 -13.28 -22.48
C ARG A 82 -26.61 -13.01 -22.41
N ALA A 83 -26.09 -12.57 -21.27
CA ALA A 83 -24.66 -12.36 -21.10
C ALA A 83 -23.86 -13.65 -21.41
N ARG A 84 -24.23 -14.78 -20.80
CA ARG A 84 -23.60 -16.08 -21.02
C ARG A 84 -23.66 -16.53 -22.47
N ARG A 85 -24.82 -16.42 -23.13
CA ARG A 85 -24.95 -16.75 -24.55
C ARG A 85 -24.05 -15.88 -25.43
N THR A 86 -24.00 -14.57 -25.16
CA THR A 86 -23.13 -13.65 -25.89
C THR A 86 -21.65 -13.96 -25.67
N LEU A 87 -21.24 -14.30 -24.45
CA LEU A 87 -19.85 -14.67 -24.13
C LEU A 87 -19.45 -16.01 -24.76
N ASN A 88 -20.31 -17.03 -24.72
CA ASN A 88 -20.06 -18.32 -25.39
C ASN A 88 -19.90 -18.13 -26.89
N GLY A 89 -20.82 -17.38 -27.52
CA GLY A 89 -20.70 -17.06 -28.94
C GLY A 89 -19.39 -16.33 -29.28
N LEU A 90 -18.95 -15.40 -28.44
CA LEU A 90 -17.68 -14.71 -28.62
C LEU A 90 -16.47 -15.65 -28.45
N ALA A 91 -16.51 -16.54 -27.45
CA ALA A 91 -15.45 -17.50 -27.17
C ALA A 91 -15.29 -18.56 -28.27
N ASP A 92 -16.42 -18.98 -28.88
CA ASP A 92 -16.46 -20.03 -29.90
C ASP A 92 -16.15 -19.52 -31.31
N VAL A 93 -16.65 -18.32 -31.67
CA VAL A 93 -16.59 -17.82 -33.06
C VAL A 93 -15.24 -17.19 -33.40
N VAL A 94 -14.58 -16.53 -32.44
CA VAL A 94 -13.30 -15.83 -32.70
C VAL A 94 -12.26 -16.12 -31.61
N PRO A 95 -11.86 -17.39 -31.42
CA PRO A 95 -11.11 -17.85 -30.24
C PRO A 95 -9.71 -17.25 -30.08
N THR A 96 -9.18 -16.56 -31.10
CA THR A 96 -7.84 -15.98 -31.13
C THR A 96 -7.81 -14.48 -30.81
N THR A 97 -8.95 -13.86 -30.49
CA THR A 97 -8.98 -12.44 -30.11
C THR A 97 -8.78 -12.25 -28.61
N PRO A 98 -8.15 -11.14 -28.17
CA PRO A 98 -8.07 -10.81 -26.74
C PRO A 98 -9.45 -10.74 -26.06
N ALA A 99 -10.49 -10.33 -26.80
CA ALA A 99 -11.85 -10.28 -26.30
C ALA A 99 -12.44 -11.67 -26.03
N ALA A 100 -12.09 -12.68 -26.84
CA ALA A 100 -12.52 -14.07 -26.61
C ALA A 100 -11.83 -14.67 -25.37
N ASP A 101 -10.56 -14.36 -25.12
CA ASP A 101 -9.88 -14.79 -23.90
C ASP A 101 -10.49 -14.13 -22.65
N GLN A 102 -10.80 -12.83 -22.73
CA GLN A 102 -11.55 -12.14 -21.67
C GLN A 102 -12.95 -12.74 -21.48
N ALA A 103 -13.63 -13.15 -22.56
CA ALA A 103 -14.93 -13.79 -22.48
C ALA A 103 -14.85 -15.15 -21.75
N LYS A 104 -13.85 -15.98 -22.05
CA LYS A 104 -13.59 -17.24 -21.34
C LYS A 104 -13.31 -17.03 -19.85
N GLN A 105 -12.47 -16.05 -19.53
CA GLN A 105 -12.18 -15.69 -18.14
C GLN A 105 -13.45 -15.22 -17.41
N LEU A 106 -14.26 -14.39 -18.06
CA LEU A 106 -15.52 -13.91 -17.48
C LEU A 106 -16.53 -15.05 -17.31
N LEU A 107 -16.66 -15.96 -18.27
CA LEU A 107 -17.52 -17.15 -18.14
C LEU A 107 -17.12 -18.00 -16.93
N ALA A 108 -15.83 -18.32 -16.80
CA ALA A 108 -15.32 -19.06 -15.65
C ALA A 108 -15.59 -18.32 -14.32
N PHE A 109 -15.42 -16.99 -14.31
CA PHE A 109 -15.76 -16.17 -13.14
C PHE A 109 -17.26 -16.22 -12.80
N ILE A 110 -18.14 -16.13 -13.81
CA ILE A 110 -19.58 -16.24 -13.62
C ILE A 110 -19.92 -17.64 -13.08
N ASP A 111 -19.38 -18.72 -13.64
CA ASP A 111 -19.64 -20.10 -13.20
C ASP A 111 -19.29 -20.34 -11.73
N VAL A 112 -18.16 -19.79 -11.29
CA VAL A 112 -17.73 -19.91 -9.90
C VAL A 112 -18.55 -19.03 -8.96
N ASN A 113 -19.15 -17.93 -9.41
CA ASN A 113 -19.77 -16.93 -8.54
C ASN A 113 -21.28 -16.71 -8.81
N SER A 114 -21.96 -17.66 -9.46
CA SER A 114 -23.41 -17.59 -9.73
C SER A 114 -24.28 -18.13 -8.58
N ASP A 115 -23.77 -18.16 -7.34
CA ASP A 115 -24.60 -18.49 -6.19
C ASP A 115 -25.72 -17.44 -5.99
N PHE A 116 -26.79 -17.82 -5.29
CA PHE A 116 -27.96 -16.95 -5.08
C PHE A 116 -28.54 -16.36 -6.38
N GLU A 117 -28.69 -17.19 -7.41
CA GLU A 117 -29.17 -16.79 -8.74
C GLU A 117 -28.29 -15.70 -9.39
N GLY A 118 -27.03 -15.57 -8.97
CA GLY A 118 -26.08 -14.60 -9.52
C GLY A 118 -26.28 -13.15 -9.05
N LYS A 119 -27.20 -12.90 -8.11
CA LYS A 119 -27.44 -11.54 -7.57
C LYS A 119 -26.18 -10.93 -6.91
N PRO A 120 -25.40 -11.66 -6.07
CA PRO A 120 -24.16 -11.15 -5.50
C PRO A 120 -23.15 -10.75 -6.57
N LEU A 121 -23.02 -11.56 -7.63
CA LEU A 121 -22.14 -11.32 -8.75
C LEU A 121 -22.52 -10.07 -9.53
N ILE A 122 -23.81 -9.89 -9.84
CA ILE A 122 -24.30 -8.69 -10.53
C ILE A 122 -23.99 -7.43 -9.71
N LEU A 123 -24.26 -7.44 -8.41
CA LEU A 123 -23.93 -6.33 -7.50
C LEU A 123 -22.42 -6.06 -7.47
N TYR A 124 -21.59 -7.10 -7.38
CA TYR A 124 -20.13 -6.98 -7.40
C TYR A 124 -19.62 -6.35 -8.71
N LEU A 125 -20.14 -6.81 -9.86
CA LEU A 125 -19.77 -6.25 -11.16
C LEU A 125 -20.22 -4.80 -11.34
N ARG A 126 -21.41 -4.45 -10.83
CA ARG A 126 -21.88 -3.06 -10.76
C ARG A 126 -20.97 -2.19 -9.92
N ALA A 127 -20.58 -2.68 -8.74
CA ALA A 127 -19.65 -1.97 -7.87
C ALA A 127 -18.31 -1.71 -8.58
N LYS A 128 -17.76 -2.72 -9.29
CA LYS A 128 -16.54 -2.57 -10.10
C LYS A 128 -16.70 -1.56 -11.23
N ALA A 129 -17.82 -1.61 -11.96
CA ALA A 129 -18.12 -0.66 -13.02
C ALA A 129 -18.23 0.78 -12.48
N ALA A 130 -18.93 0.99 -11.36
CA ALA A 130 -19.01 2.28 -10.68
C ALA A 130 -17.63 2.79 -10.27
N GLY A 131 -16.76 1.93 -9.74
CA GLY A 131 -15.39 2.28 -9.37
C GLY A 131 -14.53 2.72 -10.55
N SER A 132 -14.67 2.07 -11.71
CA SER A 132 -13.97 2.47 -12.95
C SER A 132 -14.42 3.81 -13.51
N ARG A 133 -15.60 4.29 -13.12
CA ARG A 133 -16.13 5.63 -13.45
C ARG A 133 -15.90 6.64 -12.32
N GLU A 134 -15.01 6.33 -11.39
CA GLU A 134 -14.69 7.17 -10.21
C GLU A 134 -15.89 7.46 -9.29
N GLN A 135 -16.98 6.70 -9.42
CA GLN A 135 -18.13 6.79 -8.52
C GLN A 135 -17.85 6.01 -7.23
N PHE A 136 -16.78 6.36 -6.52
CA PHE A 136 -16.23 5.56 -5.42
C PHE A 136 -17.22 5.34 -4.28
N ALA A 137 -18.07 6.32 -3.96
CA ALA A 137 -19.08 6.19 -2.92
C ALA A 137 -20.13 5.12 -3.27
N LYS A 138 -20.63 5.16 -4.52
CA LYS A 138 -21.56 4.15 -5.04
C LYS A 138 -20.91 2.78 -5.16
N SER A 139 -19.65 2.74 -5.61
CA SER A 139 -18.87 1.51 -5.70
C SER A 139 -18.71 0.85 -4.32
N ALA A 140 -18.30 1.62 -3.31
CA ALA A 140 -18.16 1.12 -1.94
C ALA A 140 -19.49 0.61 -1.38
N SER A 141 -20.60 1.35 -1.55
CA SER A 141 -21.91 0.91 -1.03
C SER A 141 -22.37 -0.39 -1.67
N GLN A 142 -22.22 -0.55 -2.99
CA GLN A 142 -22.60 -1.77 -3.71
C GLN A 142 -21.74 -2.97 -3.32
N TYR A 143 -20.43 -2.78 -3.11
CA TYR A 143 -19.56 -3.84 -2.58
C TYR A 143 -19.98 -4.28 -1.18
N LEU A 144 -20.24 -3.34 -0.27
CA LEU A 144 -20.66 -3.67 1.10
C LEU A 144 -22.03 -4.34 1.13
N GLU A 145 -22.95 -3.96 0.23
CA GLU A 145 -24.26 -4.58 0.06
C GLU A 145 -24.19 -6.08 -0.25
N VAL A 146 -23.21 -6.53 -1.06
CA VAL A 146 -22.97 -7.96 -1.32
C VAL A 146 -22.78 -8.71 -0.01
N SER A 147 -21.88 -8.24 0.84
CA SER A 147 -21.53 -8.91 2.11
C SER A 147 -22.65 -8.83 3.16
N ASN A 148 -23.47 -7.79 3.12
CA ASN A 148 -24.55 -7.55 4.09
C ASN A 148 -25.82 -8.31 3.74
N THR A 149 -26.18 -8.32 2.46
CA THR A 149 -27.39 -9.00 1.96
C THR A 149 -27.14 -10.48 1.74
N TYR A 150 -25.93 -10.84 1.30
CA TYR A 150 -25.55 -12.22 0.98
C TYR A 150 -24.28 -12.63 1.74
N PRO A 151 -24.34 -12.74 3.09
CA PRO A 151 -23.15 -13.01 3.92
C PRO A 151 -22.51 -14.38 3.70
N LYS A 152 -23.17 -15.28 2.96
CA LYS A 152 -22.63 -16.60 2.55
C LYS A 152 -22.25 -16.64 1.08
N ALA A 153 -22.31 -15.51 0.36
CA ALA A 153 -21.93 -15.46 -1.03
C ALA A 153 -20.44 -15.72 -1.20
N ARG A 154 -20.06 -16.42 -2.27
CA ARG A 154 -18.65 -16.70 -2.61
C ARG A 154 -17.83 -15.42 -2.82
N LEU A 155 -18.48 -14.33 -3.22
CA LEU A 155 -17.86 -13.00 -3.38
C LEU A 155 -17.92 -12.13 -2.12
N GLY A 156 -18.50 -12.62 -1.02
CA GLY A 156 -18.79 -11.81 0.17
C GLY A 156 -17.55 -11.20 0.83
N ASP A 157 -16.45 -11.95 0.88
CA ASP A 157 -15.16 -11.51 1.43
C ASP A 157 -14.43 -10.54 0.48
N GLN A 158 -14.36 -10.87 -0.81
CA GLN A 158 -13.78 -10.00 -1.85
C GLN A 158 -14.49 -8.64 -1.91
N ALA A 159 -15.82 -8.66 -1.90
CA ALA A 159 -16.61 -7.44 -1.92
C ALA A 159 -16.37 -6.59 -0.66
N LEU A 160 -16.36 -7.21 0.52
CA LEU A 160 -16.12 -6.50 1.78
C LEU A 160 -14.73 -5.86 1.82
N LEU A 161 -13.68 -6.56 1.38
CA LEU A 161 -12.32 -6.00 1.28
C LEU A 161 -12.27 -4.83 0.29
N ALA A 162 -12.87 -4.97 -0.90
CA ALA A 162 -12.88 -3.93 -1.92
C ALA A 162 -13.60 -2.66 -1.44
N GLY A 163 -14.76 -2.82 -0.79
CA GLY A 163 -15.51 -1.73 -0.17
C GLY A 163 -14.69 -1.00 0.89
N ALA A 164 -14.07 -1.75 1.82
CA ALA A 164 -13.23 -1.18 2.88
C ALA A 164 -12.03 -0.38 2.32
N LYS A 165 -11.36 -0.90 1.29
CA LYS A 165 -10.23 -0.20 0.64
C LYS A 165 -10.66 1.11 -0.01
N LEU A 166 -11.84 1.16 -0.65
CA LEU A 166 -12.39 2.41 -1.20
C LEU A 166 -12.69 3.42 -0.09
N GLN A 167 -13.26 2.97 1.03
CA GLN A 167 -13.53 3.83 2.18
C GLN A 167 -12.24 4.48 2.72
N ILE A 168 -11.20 3.68 2.94
CA ILE A 168 -9.91 4.16 3.47
C ILE A 168 -9.19 5.06 2.47
N GLY A 169 -9.08 4.62 1.20
CA GLY A 169 -8.18 5.23 0.22
C GLY A 169 -8.79 6.36 -0.62
N ARG A 170 -10.10 6.32 -0.90
CA ARG A 170 -10.76 7.26 -1.83
C ARG A 170 -11.79 8.15 -1.15
N LEU A 171 -12.46 7.65 -0.11
CA LEU A 171 -13.56 8.38 0.56
C LEU A 171 -13.13 9.05 1.88
N ASN A 172 -11.89 8.80 2.34
CA ASN A 172 -11.39 9.26 3.64
C ASN A 172 -12.28 8.83 4.84
N GLN A 173 -13.00 7.72 4.68
CA GLN A 173 -13.82 7.05 5.68
C GLN A 173 -12.98 5.99 6.38
N VAL A 174 -11.91 6.44 7.04
CA VAL A 174 -10.85 5.56 7.55
C VAL A 174 -11.38 4.63 8.65
N GLN A 175 -12.27 5.12 9.52
CA GLN A 175 -12.82 4.33 10.62
C GLN A 175 -13.81 3.27 10.10
N GLU A 176 -14.73 3.65 9.21
CA GLU A 176 -15.71 2.73 8.63
C GLU A 176 -15.03 1.63 7.81
N GLY A 177 -13.97 1.99 7.08
CA GLY A 177 -13.16 1.01 6.39
C GLY A 177 -12.45 0.05 7.35
N ALA A 178 -11.89 0.54 8.46
CA ALA A 178 -11.28 -0.32 9.49
C ALA A 178 -12.29 -1.29 10.11
N ASP A 179 -13.50 -0.80 10.42
CA ASP A 179 -14.58 -1.62 10.96
C ASP A 179 -14.99 -2.72 9.97
N ASN A 180 -15.04 -2.41 8.67
CA ASN A 180 -15.32 -3.39 7.61
C ASN A 180 -14.20 -4.42 7.40
N LEU A 181 -12.92 -4.04 7.58
CA LEU A 181 -11.81 -5.00 7.60
C LEU A 181 -11.90 -5.96 8.79
N GLN A 182 -12.25 -5.45 9.98
CA GLN A 182 -12.50 -6.28 11.14
C GLN A 182 -13.71 -7.22 10.90
N LEU A 183 -14.77 -6.71 10.28
CA LEU A 183 -15.94 -7.50 9.94
C LEU A 183 -15.58 -8.67 9.00
N LEU A 184 -14.69 -8.45 8.01
CA LEU A 184 -14.22 -9.51 7.11
C LEU A 184 -13.59 -10.65 7.88
N THR A 185 -12.68 -10.34 8.79
CA THR A 185 -11.94 -11.36 9.57
C THR A 185 -12.83 -12.10 10.56
N THR A 186 -13.92 -11.46 11.01
CA THR A 186 -14.92 -12.06 11.91
C THR A 186 -15.92 -12.94 11.15
N ARG A 187 -16.41 -12.46 9.99
CA ARG A 187 -17.44 -13.12 9.20
C ARG A 187 -16.87 -14.23 8.30
N TYR A 188 -15.64 -14.06 7.81
CA TYR A 188 -14.94 -14.98 6.91
C TYR A 188 -13.56 -15.38 7.46
N PRO A 189 -13.49 -16.02 8.64
CA PRO A 189 -12.22 -16.33 9.31
C PRO A 189 -11.29 -17.24 8.50
N ASN A 190 -11.86 -18.07 7.61
CA ASN A 190 -11.12 -18.99 6.74
C ASN A 190 -10.87 -18.40 5.33
N SER A 191 -11.22 -17.14 5.08
CA SER A 191 -10.97 -16.51 3.79
C SER A 191 -9.47 -16.39 3.54
N PRO A 192 -8.97 -16.65 2.33
CA PRO A 192 -7.59 -16.35 1.96
C PRO A 192 -7.27 -14.84 2.06
N LEU A 193 -8.30 -13.98 2.13
CA LEU A 193 -8.17 -12.53 2.27
C LEU A 193 -8.10 -12.06 3.74
N ALA A 194 -8.28 -12.96 4.72
CA ALA A 194 -8.26 -12.58 6.13
C ALA A 194 -6.91 -11.98 6.55
N ALA A 195 -5.79 -12.54 6.05
CA ALA A 195 -4.45 -12.03 6.32
C ALA A 195 -4.25 -10.60 5.77
N GLU A 196 -4.73 -10.34 4.54
CA GLU A 196 -4.71 -9.01 3.93
C GLU A 196 -5.54 -8.02 4.74
N ALA A 197 -6.76 -8.38 5.08
CA ALA A 197 -7.66 -7.50 5.83
C ALA A 197 -7.10 -7.13 7.21
N MET A 198 -6.49 -8.09 7.92
CA MET A 198 -5.86 -7.82 9.21
C MET A 198 -4.61 -6.93 9.07
N TYR A 199 -3.82 -7.14 8.02
CA TYR A 199 -2.65 -6.29 7.75
C TYR A 199 -3.06 -4.85 7.44
N GLU A 200 -4.02 -4.66 6.54
CA GLU A 200 -4.55 -3.33 6.21
C GLU A 200 -5.18 -2.66 7.44
N GLY A 201 -5.85 -3.44 8.30
CA GLY A 201 -6.38 -2.95 9.57
C GLY A 201 -5.28 -2.47 10.52
N ALA A 202 -4.16 -3.21 10.63
CA ALA A 202 -3.00 -2.78 11.40
C ALA A 202 -2.37 -1.49 10.84
N ALA A 203 -2.28 -1.35 9.52
CA ALA A 203 -1.80 -0.13 8.86
C ALA A 203 -2.72 1.08 9.12
N VAL A 204 -4.03 0.87 9.16
CA VAL A 204 -4.98 1.92 9.56
C VAL A 204 -4.78 2.33 11.03
N ILE A 205 -4.58 1.37 11.93
CA ILE A 205 -4.29 1.66 13.35
C ILE A 205 -3.01 2.49 13.48
N GLU A 206 -1.95 2.11 12.77
CA GLU A 206 -0.68 2.86 12.72
C GLU A 206 -0.90 4.28 12.19
N LYS A 207 -1.65 4.45 11.11
CA LYS A 207 -1.95 5.76 10.53
C LYS A 207 -2.71 6.66 11.52
N LEU A 208 -3.65 6.12 12.29
CA LEU A 208 -4.50 6.88 13.21
C LEU A 208 -3.85 7.14 14.57
N LYS A 209 -3.05 6.19 15.08
CA LYS A 209 -2.51 6.22 16.45
C LYS A 209 -0.97 6.32 16.52
N GLY A 210 -0.31 6.32 15.37
CA GLY A 210 1.15 6.25 15.24
C GLY A 210 1.72 4.83 15.34
N PRO A 211 3.03 4.65 15.12
CA PRO A 211 3.74 3.37 15.11
C PRO A 211 3.99 2.78 16.51
N GLY A 212 3.16 3.17 17.49
CA GLY A 212 3.29 2.76 18.88
C GLY A 212 2.88 1.30 19.12
N LYS A 213 2.89 0.91 20.39
CA LYS A 213 2.61 -0.47 20.83
C LYS A 213 1.32 -1.07 20.24
N VAL A 214 0.24 -0.27 20.16
CA VAL A 214 -1.07 -0.74 19.64
C VAL A 214 -0.98 -1.18 18.18
N ALA A 215 -0.26 -0.45 17.32
CA ALA A 215 -0.06 -0.81 15.93
C ALA A 215 0.86 -2.04 15.80
N GLN A 216 1.93 -2.08 16.58
CA GLN A 216 2.87 -3.21 16.60
C GLN A 216 2.17 -4.51 17.04
N ASP A 217 1.31 -4.45 18.06
CA ASP A 217 0.53 -5.61 18.53
C ASP A 217 -0.44 -6.10 17.43
N ALA A 218 -1.04 -5.17 16.66
CA ALA A 218 -1.89 -5.53 15.53
C ALA A 218 -1.12 -6.25 14.42
N TYR A 219 0.05 -5.73 14.00
CA TYR A 219 0.92 -6.43 13.04
C TYR A 219 1.40 -7.77 13.60
N ARG A 220 1.74 -7.85 14.89
CA ARG A 220 2.19 -9.10 15.52
C ARG A 220 1.11 -10.17 15.46
N LYS A 221 -0.15 -9.78 15.62
CA LYS A 221 -1.29 -10.69 15.45
C LYS A 221 -1.35 -11.24 14.02
N VAL A 222 -1.16 -10.41 13.00
CA VAL A 222 -1.12 -10.85 11.58
C VAL A 222 0.03 -11.84 11.35
N ALA A 223 1.24 -11.48 11.78
CA ALA A 223 2.44 -12.31 11.60
C ALA A 223 2.32 -13.67 12.31
N THR A 224 1.68 -13.70 13.49
CA THR A 224 1.49 -14.92 14.28
C THR A 224 0.38 -15.81 13.71
N GLN A 225 -0.73 -15.21 13.25
CA GLN A 225 -1.88 -15.96 12.74
C GLN A 225 -1.71 -16.43 11.29
N PHE A 226 -0.92 -15.72 10.48
CA PHE A 226 -0.75 -16.00 9.04
C PHE A 226 0.72 -16.03 8.60
N PRO A 227 1.62 -16.74 9.31
CA PRO A 227 3.08 -16.64 9.11
C PRO A 227 3.53 -16.97 7.67
N ASP A 228 2.84 -17.89 7.00
CA ASP A 228 3.21 -18.36 5.67
C ASP A 228 2.67 -17.49 4.53
N THR A 229 1.75 -16.57 4.83
CA THR A 229 1.15 -15.67 3.83
C THR A 229 2.07 -14.49 3.52
N GLU A 230 1.87 -13.85 2.35
CA GLU A 230 2.58 -12.62 2.00
C GLU A 230 2.39 -11.53 3.08
N PHE A 231 1.17 -11.37 3.59
CA PHE A 231 0.82 -10.35 4.58
C PHE A 231 1.38 -10.65 5.98
N GLY A 232 1.49 -11.92 6.37
CA GLY A 232 2.19 -12.30 7.60
C GLY A 232 3.68 -11.96 7.54
N LYS A 233 4.33 -12.21 6.40
CA LYS A 233 5.74 -11.82 6.16
C LYS A 233 5.91 -10.30 6.16
N LYS A 234 5.02 -9.57 5.47
CA LYS A 234 5.03 -8.09 5.52
C LYS A 234 4.86 -7.56 6.94
N ALA A 235 3.93 -8.11 7.71
CA ALA A 235 3.72 -7.73 9.11
C ALA A 235 4.96 -8.00 9.97
N ALA A 236 5.60 -9.15 9.81
CA ALA A 236 6.85 -9.48 10.50
C ALA A 236 7.97 -8.47 10.18
N THR A 237 8.11 -8.08 8.91
CA THR A 237 9.06 -7.04 8.49
C THR A 237 8.73 -5.69 9.12
N HIS A 238 7.45 -5.29 9.15
CA HIS A 238 7.02 -4.05 9.80
C HIS A 238 7.40 -4.02 11.29
N ILE A 239 7.19 -5.13 12.00
CA ILE A 239 7.58 -5.26 13.42
C ILE A 239 9.10 -5.15 13.56
N ALA A 240 9.87 -5.88 12.74
CA ALA A 240 11.32 -5.84 12.82
C ALA A 240 11.89 -4.43 12.57
N VAL A 241 11.30 -3.67 11.63
CA VAL A 241 11.66 -2.28 11.38
C VAL A 241 11.26 -1.39 12.56
N ALA A 242 10.05 -1.55 13.09
CA ALA A 242 9.58 -0.77 14.23
C ALA A 242 10.41 -1.02 15.49
N GLU A 243 10.75 -2.28 15.78
CA GLU A 243 11.64 -2.67 16.88
C GLU A 243 13.06 -2.16 16.67
N LYS A 244 13.60 -2.23 15.44
CA LYS A 244 14.90 -1.63 15.12
C LYS A 244 14.89 -0.14 15.43
N THR A 245 13.89 0.61 14.95
CA THR A 245 13.79 2.06 15.14
C THR A 245 13.52 2.46 16.59
N ALA A 246 12.65 1.74 17.31
CA ALA A 246 12.38 1.99 18.72
C ALA A 246 13.61 1.74 19.61
N ASN A 247 14.49 0.83 19.16
CA ASN A 247 15.77 0.53 19.79
C ASN A 247 16.92 1.38 19.23
N LEU A 248 16.67 2.51 18.57
CA LEU A 248 17.72 3.49 18.27
C LEU A 248 17.62 4.64 19.26
N PRO A 249 18.76 5.19 19.73
CA PRO A 249 18.73 6.45 20.46
C PRO A 249 18.22 7.56 19.54
N ARG A 250 17.63 8.60 20.13
CA ARG A 250 17.23 9.80 19.37
C ARG A 250 18.47 10.65 19.12
N ARG A 251 18.68 11.09 17.88
CA ARG A 251 19.73 12.08 17.56
C ARG A 251 19.38 13.40 18.24
N GLN A 252 20.31 13.92 19.03
CA GLN A 252 20.19 15.22 19.69
C GLN A 252 21.04 16.28 19.00
N TYR A 253 22.09 15.89 18.28
CA TYR A 253 23.05 16.82 17.69
C TYR A 253 22.95 16.88 16.17
N GLU A 254 23.16 18.08 15.63
CA GLU A 254 23.24 18.32 14.19
C GLU A 254 24.58 17.84 13.62
N LYS A 255 24.60 17.47 12.33
CA LYS A 255 25.76 16.87 11.67
C LYS A 255 26.96 17.83 11.60
N GLU A 256 26.69 19.13 11.63
CA GLU A 256 27.64 20.23 11.58
C GLU A 256 28.49 20.32 12.86
N SER A 257 27.97 19.80 13.98
CA SER A 257 28.69 19.72 15.27
C SER A 257 29.60 18.49 15.35
N VAL A 258 29.51 17.57 14.41
CA VAL A 258 30.32 16.34 14.38
C VAL A 258 31.71 16.67 13.84
N ARG A 259 32.75 16.37 14.63
CA ARG A 259 34.15 16.48 14.21
C ARG A 259 34.61 15.20 13.56
N GLN A 260 35.63 15.30 12.71
CA GLN A 260 36.31 14.12 12.19
C GLN A 260 36.92 13.33 13.35
N PHE A 261 36.76 12.02 13.30
CA PHE A 261 37.30 11.10 14.28
C PHE A 261 37.84 9.84 13.61
N GLN A 262 38.77 9.17 14.28
CA GLN A 262 39.32 7.88 13.86
C GLN A 262 38.92 6.79 14.84
N VAL A 263 38.40 5.67 14.35
CA VAL A 263 38.18 4.48 15.18
C VAL A 263 39.52 3.77 15.38
N LEU A 264 39.98 3.70 16.63
CA LEU A 264 41.27 3.09 16.99
C LEU A 264 41.13 1.61 17.33
N LYS A 265 40.04 1.24 18.01
CA LYS A 265 39.71 -0.13 18.39
C LYS A 265 38.21 -0.28 18.42
N GLU A 266 37.71 -1.41 17.94
CA GLU A 266 36.30 -1.76 18.10
C GLU A 266 36.10 -3.27 18.23
N GLY A 267 34.98 -3.68 18.82
CA GLY A 267 34.59 -5.07 18.98
C GLY A 267 33.87 -5.35 20.29
N TYR A 268 33.57 -6.62 20.54
CA TYR A 268 32.90 -7.04 21.78
C TYR A 268 33.89 -7.12 22.94
N GLY A 269 33.50 -6.55 24.08
CA GLY A 269 34.23 -6.71 25.34
C GLY A 269 33.98 -8.07 26.01
N THR A 270 34.27 -8.15 27.30
CA THR A 270 33.84 -9.26 28.17
C THR A 270 32.36 -9.10 28.48
N GLY A 271 31.48 -9.32 27.49
CA GLY A 271 30.05 -9.16 27.65
C GLY A 271 29.31 -9.03 26.33
N THR A 272 28.08 -8.52 26.40
CA THR A 272 27.20 -8.28 25.24
C THR A 272 27.36 -6.89 24.64
N ASP A 273 28.15 -6.01 25.26
CA ASP A 273 28.29 -4.64 24.77
C ASP A 273 29.35 -4.56 23.65
N TYR A 274 28.98 -3.88 22.57
CA TYR A 274 29.91 -3.45 21.53
C TYR A 274 30.70 -2.25 22.04
N ILE A 275 32.02 -2.34 22.06
CA ILE A 275 32.90 -1.28 22.55
C ILE A 275 33.65 -0.69 21.36
N ALA A 276 33.68 0.63 21.27
CA ALA A 276 34.57 1.34 20.34
C ALA A 276 35.38 2.42 21.08
N VAL A 277 36.64 2.55 20.67
CA VAL A 277 37.55 3.59 21.11
C VAL A 277 37.83 4.48 19.91
N ILE A 278 37.51 5.77 20.04
CA ILE A 278 37.71 6.76 18.99
C ILE A 278 38.70 7.82 19.42
N GLN A 279 39.42 8.38 18.45
CA GLN A 279 40.22 9.58 18.63
C GLN A 279 39.58 10.74 17.87
N ILE A 280 39.39 11.86 18.56
CA ILE A 280 38.77 13.08 18.03
C ILE A 280 39.79 14.22 17.92
N SER A 281 39.46 15.27 17.16
CA SER A 281 40.30 16.46 17.06
C SER A 281 40.59 17.06 18.44
N THR A 282 41.84 17.46 18.66
CA THR A 282 42.29 18.15 19.89
C THR A 282 41.65 19.53 20.08
N GLU A 283 41.07 20.10 19.02
CA GLU A 283 40.39 21.40 19.04
C GLU A 283 38.89 21.29 19.36
N ALA A 284 38.36 20.07 19.55
CA ALA A 284 36.94 19.86 19.77
C ALA A 284 36.48 20.40 21.14
N SER A 285 35.43 21.22 21.13
CA SER A 285 34.71 21.67 22.33
C SER A 285 33.96 20.51 23.01
N LEU A 286 33.45 20.70 24.23
CA LEU A 286 32.62 19.68 24.90
C LEU A 286 31.40 19.29 24.08
N HIS A 287 30.73 20.28 23.47
CA HIS A 287 29.59 20.08 22.57
C HIS A 287 29.99 19.25 21.35
N ASP A 288 31.14 19.58 20.74
CA ASP A 288 31.68 18.81 19.60
C ASP A 288 32.00 17.36 19.99
N VAL A 289 32.56 17.14 21.18
CA VAL A 289 32.89 15.80 21.70
C VAL A 289 31.63 14.96 21.85
N GLU A 290 30.58 15.54 22.44
CA GLU A 290 29.29 14.86 22.65
C GLU A 290 28.63 14.52 21.31
N ALA A 291 28.52 15.48 20.39
CA ALA A 291 28.00 15.27 19.04
C ALA A 291 28.80 14.21 18.26
N THR A 292 30.13 14.21 18.39
CA THR A 292 31.00 13.23 17.72
C THR A 292 30.84 11.83 18.32
N MET A 293 30.67 11.72 19.64
CA MET A 293 30.36 10.45 20.30
C MET A 293 28.98 9.93 19.94
N GLU A 294 27.97 10.80 19.77
CA GLU A 294 26.66 10.42 19.27
C GLU A 294 26.78 9.81 17.87
N GLU A 295 27.49 10.46 16.95
CA GLU A 295 27.70 9.92 15.60
C GLU A 295 28.43 8.57 15.62
N ALA A 296 29.50 8.45 16.42
CA ALA A 296 30.21 7.19 16.59
C ALA A 296 29.31 6.09 17.20
N LEU A 297 28.43 6.45 18.14
CA LEU A 297 27.43 5.55 18.71
C LEU A 297 26.50 5.02 17.61
N PHE A 298 25.95 5.87 16.74
CA PHE A 298 25.11 5.42 15.62
C PHE A 298 25.85 4.48 14.66
N GLN A 299 27.10 4.79 14.31
CA GLN A 299 27.92 3.91 13.45
C GLN A 299 28.19 2.54 14.11
N CYS A 300 28.33 2.50 15.44
CA CYS A 300 28.57 1.26 16.17
C CYS A 300 27.29 0.44 16.41
N ILE A 301 26.12 1.09 16.51
CA ILE A 301 24.84 0.40 16.67
C ILE A 301 24.56 -0.57 15.53
N GLU A 302 24.97 -0.24 14.30
CA GLU A 302 24.82 -1.10 13.12
C GLU A 302 25.75 -2.32 13.13
N LYS A 303 26.81 -2.30 13.93
CA LYS A 303 27.81 -3.37 14.04
C LYS A 303 27.49 -4.39 15.13
N ARG A 304 26.37 -4.21 15.84
CA ARG A 304 25.92 -5.15 16.88
C ARG A 304 25.46 -6.48 16.28
N ARG A 305 25.70 -7.56 17.01
CA ARG A 305 25.27 -8.94 16.73
C ARG A 305 23.77 -9.09 16.92
N THR A 306 23.22 -8.47 17.97
CA THR A 306 21.80 -8.53 18.30
C THR A 306 21.22 -7.14 18.55
N ALA A 307 19.90 -7.00 18.36
CA ALA A 307 19.20 -5.75 18.64
C ALA A 307 19.19 -5.38 20.14
N THR A 308 19.50 -6.33 21.03
CA THR A 308 19.54 -6.16 22.49
C THR A 308 20.92 -5.79 23.06
N ASP A 309 21.98 -5.87 22.24
CA ASP A 309 23.34 -5.58 22.69
C ASP A 309 23.52 -4.08 23.01
N GLY A 310 24.23 -3.72 24.08
CA GLY A 310 24.58 -2.33 24.35
C GLY A 310 25.72 -1.80 23.47
N VAL A 311 25.95 -0.49 23.52
CA VAL A 311 27.13 0.14 22.89
C VAL A 311 27.83 1.05 23.90
N ASN A 312 29.16 0.97 23.94
CA ASN A 312 30.02 1.82 24.75
C ASN A 312 31.09 2.47 23.87
N ILE A 313 31.10 3.79 23.81
CA ILE A 313 32.10 4.57 23.09
C ILE A 313 33.01 5.26 24.10
N GLN A 314 34.32 5.15 23.91
CA GLN A 314 35.32 5.93 24.63
C GLN A 314 36.02 6.88 23.65
N ALA A 315 35.97 8.17 23.93
CA ALA A 315 36.61 9.18 23.10
C ALA A 315 37.90 9.71 23.74
N TYR A 316 38.94 9.91 22.93
CA TYR A 316 40.23 10.46 23.33
C TYR A 316 40.62 11.62 22.43
N TYR A 317 41.23 12.66 23.00
CA TYR A 317 41.91 13.70 22.22
C TYR A 317 43.25 13.18 21.67
N ASN A 318 44.01 12.45 22.49
CA ASN A 318 45.24 11.75 22.10
C ASN A 318 45.31 10.40 22.82
N TYR A 319 45.13 9.30 22.09
CA TYR A 319 45.08 7.97 22.70
C TYR A 319 46.48 7.42 23.01
N PRO A 320 46.69 6.77 24.18
CA PRO A 320 45.72 6.51 25.27
C PRO A 320 45.77 7.56 26.40
N LEU A 321 46.40 8.71 26.20
CA LEU A 321 46.78 9.63 27.27
C LEU A 321 45.62 10.50 27.76
N THR A 322 44.90 11.14 26.84
CA THR A 322 43.94 12.19 27.18
C THR A 322 42.54 11.79 26.75
N GLN A 323 41.73 11.34 27.70
CA GLN A 323 40.34 10.94 27.47
C GLN A 323 39.42 12.17 27.40
N ALA A 324 38.64 12.27 26.33
CA ALA A 324 37.63 13.31 26.12
C ALA A 324 36.29 12.98 26.78
N GLY A 325 35.92 11.70 26.83
CA GLY A 325 34.68 11.26 27.47
C GLY A 325 34.32 9.81 27.19
N SER A 326 33.09 9.44 27.54
CA SER A 326 32.47 8.18 27.14
C SER A 326 30.96 8.31 27.01
N VAL A 327 30.34 7.51 26.14
CA VAL A 327 28.89 7.31 26.11
C VAL A 327 28.57 5.84 26.22
N THR A 328 27.60 5.51 27.08
CA THR A 328 27.03 4.16 27.20
C THR A 328 25.57 4.21 26.83
N TRP A 329 25.12 3.25 26.03
CA TRP A 329 23.75 3.17 25.57
C TRP A 329 23.25 1.72 25.56
N GLN A 330 21.99 1.55 25.92
CA GLN A 330 21.26 0.27 25.89
C GLN A 330 19.96 0.45 25.09
N PRO A 331 19.53 -0.56 24.32
CA PRO A 331 18.27 -0.54 23.58
C PRO A 331 17.06 -0.12 24.41
N GLY A 332 16.29 0.86 23.91
CA GLY A 332 15.12 1.41 24.61
C GLY A 332 15.44 2.41 25.73
N GLN A 333 16.71 2.75 25.94
CA GLN A 333 17.15 3.80 26.89
C GLN A 333 17.79 4.97 26.15
N ASP A 334 17.80 6.15 26.80
CA ASP A 334 18.56 7.29 26.31
C ASP A 334 20.07 7.08 26.57
N PRO A 335 20.97 7.51 25.66
CA PRO A 335 22.41 7.43 25.88
C PRO A 335 22.84 8.21 27.12
N VAL A 336 23.78 7.66 27.88
CA VAL A 336 24.35 8.29 29.08
C VAL A 336 25.76 8.77 28.75
N TYR A 337 25.93 10.08 28.65
CA TYR A 337 27.21 10.74 28.37
C TYR A 337 27.97 11.08 29.65
N LYS A 338 29.29 10.88 29.63
CA LYS A 338 30.23 11.28 30.69
C LYS A 338 31.39 12.03 30.03
N LEU A 339 31.30 13.35 30.01
CA LEU A 339 32.30 14.23 29.39
C LEU A 339 33.43 14.56 30.38
N LYS A 340 34.63 14.82 29.86
CA LYS A 340 35.77 15.30 30.64
C LYS A 340 36.31 16.59 30.03
N GLU A 341 36.32 17.65 30.82
CA GLU A 341 37.00 18.89 30.45
C GLU A 341 38.51 18.65 30.36
N ARG A 342 39.09 19.14 29.26
CA ARG A 342 40.52 19.07 29.03
C ARG A 342 41.24 20.09 29.91
N LYS A 343 42.17 19.64 30.74
CA LYS A 343 42.96 20.53 31.61
C LYS A 343 44.23 20.97 30.90
N THR A 344 44.85 22.05 31.38
CA THR A 344 46.15 22.53 30.87
C THR A 344 47.23 21.46 30.92
N GLU A 345 47.22 20.61 31.95
CA GLU A 345 48.14 19.48 32.07
C GLU A 345 47.99 18.47 30.92
N ASP A 346 46.77 18.27 30.44
CA ASP A 346 46.50 17.33 29.35
C ASP A 346 47.03 17.86 28.01
N LEU A 347 46.92 19.17 27.78
CA LEU A 347 47.54 19.85 26.63
C LEU A 347 49.06 19.63 26.61
N ILE A 348 49.72 19.78 27.76
CA ILE A 348 51.17 19.58 27.88
C ILE A 348 51.53 18.12 27.58
N LYS A 349 50.81 17.15 28.16
CA LYS A 349 51.03 15.72 27.91
C LYS A 349 50.90 15.36 26.43
N ASP A 350 49.88 15.91 25.76
CA ASP A 350 49.65 15.64 24.34
C ASP A 350 50.80 16.16 23.46
N VAL A 351 51.29 17.39 23.72
CA VAL A 351 52.44 17.96 23.00
C VAL A 351 53.69 17.12 23.18
N PHE A 352 54.00 16.70 24.42
CA PHE A 352 55.15 15.84 24.68
C PHE A 352 55.04 14.50 23.95
N PHE A 353 53.86 13.90 23.93
CA PHE A 353 53.64 12.61 23.28
C PHE A 353 53.76 12.70 21.76
N ASP A 354 53.29 13.78 21.15
CA ASP A 354 53.42 14.01 19.71
C ASP A 354 54.90 14.22 19.32
N ILE A 355 55.70 14.91 20.15
CA ILE A 355 57.15 15.03 19.96
C ILE A 355 57.82 13.65 20.03
N LEU A 356 57.42 12.80 20.97
CA LEU A 356 57.96 11.45 21.12
C LEU A 356 57.59 10.54 19.94
N LYS A 357 56.36 10.64 19.41
CA LYS A 357 55.94 9.89 18.22
C LYS A 357 56.71 10.29 16.97
N LYS A 358 57.03 11.57 16.79
CA LYS A 358 57.78 12.07 15.61
C LYS A 358 59.26 11.66 15.58
N LYS A 359 59.83 11.20 16.71
CA LYS A 359 61.23 10.75 16.80
C LYS A 359 61.42 9.26 16.51
N LYS A 360 60.34 8.52 16.27
CA LYS A 360 60.36 7.14 15.78
C LYS A 360 59.93 7.14 14.33
#